data_AF-A0A418MH95-F1
#
_entry.id   AF-A0A418MH95-F1
#
_cell.length_a   1.000
_cell.length_b   1.000
_cell.length_c   1.000
_cell.angle_alpha   90.00
_cell.angle_beta   90.00
_cell.angle_gamma   90.00
#
_symmetry.space_group_name_H-M   'P 1'
#
loop_
_entity.id
_entity.type
_entity.pdbx_description
1 polymer ?
#
loop_
_entity_poly.entity_id
_entity_poly.type
_entity_poly.pdbx_seq_one_letter_code
_entity_poly.pdbx_strand_id
1 'polypeptide(L)'
;MIHHSNENTLLDDANSPDINKQLMGAISSDFVLVADQLKEASYQIRTRGFSEFPIFVASRRDVPIGQLLIGADELSNQWNYKATFVDEFVQRNLIGPESVELFKENYKKPDEYCCLFVVQGDFAGFVYIPYPED
;
A
#
# COMPACT_ATOMS: atom_id res chain seq x y z
N MET A 1 -38.54 14.83 26.54
CA MET A 1 -38.86 14.20 25.25
C MET A 1 -38.33 15.15 24.18
N ILE A 2 -37.39 14.81 23.31
CA ILE A 2 -36.75 13.54 22.96
C ILE A 2 -35.30 13.94 22.59
N HIS A 3 -34.31 13.21 23.11
CA HIS A 3 -32.92 13.30 22.65
C HIS A 3 -32.86 12.84 21.20
N HIS A 4 -32.36 13.65 20.28
CA HIS A 4 -31.81 13.16 19.03
C HIS A 4 -30.37 13.66 18.93
N SER A 5 -29.51 12.93 19.64
CA SER A 5 -28.07 12.90 19.38
C SER A 5 -27.80 11.98 18.19
N ASN A 6 -26.86 12.42 17.35
CA ASN A 6 -25.91 11.63 16.56
C ASN A 6 -26.43 10.70 15.47
N GLU A 7 -26.31 11.13 14.21
CA GLU A 7 -26.15 10.21 13.06
C GLU A 7 -25.13 10.69 12.00
N ASN A 8 -24.23 11.64 12.32
CA ASN A 8 -23.17 12.02 11.36
C ASN A 8 -21.75 12.10 11.95
N THR A 9 -21.49 11.47 13.10
CA THR A 9 -20.17 11.48 13.73
C THR A 9 -19.30 10.29 13.30
N LEU A 10 -19.89 9.24 12.71
CA LEU A 10 -19.18 7.98 12.44
C LEU A 10 -18.30 7.98 11.17
N LEU A 11 -18.43 8.99 10.29
CA LEU A 11 -17.66 9.08 9.04
C LEU A 11 -16.47 10.04 9.11
N ASP A 12 -16.45 10.96 10.08
CA ASP A 12 -15.35 11.92 10.30
C ASP A 12 -14.18 11.27 11.08
N ASP A 13 -14.46 10.28 11.92
CA ASP A 13 -13.44 9.64 12.75
C ASP A 13 -12.41 8.87 11.89
N ALA A 14 -12.84 8.21 10.80
CA ALA A 14 -11.99 7.37 9.95
C ALA A 14 -10.85 8.13 9.24
N ASN A 15 -10.99 9.44 9.04
CA ASN A 15 -9.98 10.33 8.44
C ASN A 15 -9.32 11.26 9.46
N SER A 16 -9.51 11.02 10.76
CA SER A 16 -8.84 11.81 11.79
C SER A 16 -7.31 11.62 11.72
N PRO A 17 -6.52 12.70 11.90
CA PRO A 17 -5.06 12.66 11.81
C PRO A 17 -4.42 11.62 12.76
N ASP A 18 -5.03 11.36 13.91
CA ASP A 18 -4.59 10.34 14.86
C ASP A 18 -4.77 8.91 14.32
N ILE A 19 -5.87 8.60 13.63
CA ILE A 19 -6.09 7.29 13.02
C ILE A 19 -5.07 7.05 11.92
N ASN A 20 -4.82 8.06 11.07
CA ASN A 20 -3.81 7.96 10.02
C ASN A 20 -2.41 7.75 10.62
N LYS A 21 -2.06 8.44 11.71
CA LYS A 21 -0.78 8.26 12.39
C LYS A 21 -0.62 6.85 12.97
N GLN A 22 -1.66 6.31 13.60
CA GLN A 22 -1.64 4.94 14.14
C GLN A 22 -1.50 3.90 13.03
N LEU A 23 -2.25 4.06 11.93
CA LEU A 23 -2.15 3.21 10.75
C LEU A 23 -0.74 3.25 10.16
N MET A 24 -0.18 4.45 9.94
CA MET A 24 1.19 4.62 9.45
C MET A 24 2.23 3.97 10.36
N GLY A 25 2.08 4.08 11.68
CA GLY A 25 2.93 3.38 12.64
C GLY A 25 2.83 1.86 12.50
N ALA A 26 1.61 1.33 12.45
CA ALA A 26 1.37 -0.10 12.33
C ALA A 26 1.92 -0.68 11.02
N ILE A 27 1.70 -0.02 9.88
CA ILE A 27 2.21 -0.51 8.60
C ILE A 27 3.73 -0.39 8.50
N SER A 28 4.33 0.66 9.07
CA SER A 28 5.79 0.83 9.06
C SER A 28 6.48 -0.26 9.90
N SER A 29 5.94 -0.58 11.08
CA SER A 29 6.47 -1.68 11.91
C SER A 29 6.32 -3.04 11.23
N ASP A 30 5.21 -3.28 10.54
CA ASP A 30 4.99 -4.53 9.80
C ASP A 30 5.90 -4.64 8.57
N PHE A 31 6.07 -3.52 7.85
CA PHE A 31 6.89 -3.44 6.65
C PHE A 31 8.35 -3.85 6.90
N VAL A 32 8.93 -3.49 8.05
CA VAL A 32 10.31 -3.88 8.39
C VAL A 32 10.49 -5.40 8.39
N LEU A 33 9.45 -6.18 8.72
CA LEU A 33 9.52 -7.64 8.76
C LEU A 33 9.57 -8.28 7.37
N VAL A 34 9.15 -7.55 6.33
CA VAL A 34 9.00 -8.06 4.96
C VAL A 34 9.85 -7.29 3.94
N ALA A 35 10.53 -6.23 4.37
CA ALA A 35 11.16 -5.25 3.49
C ALA A 35 12.15 -5.88 2.51
N ASP A 36 12.94 -6.85 2.96
CA ASP A 36 13.94 -7.53 2.14
C ASP A 36 13.31 -8.32 0.98
N GLN A 37 12.23 -9.07 1.27
CA GLN A 37 11.52 -9.84 0.26
C GLN A 37 10.82 -8.92 -0.75
N LEU A 38 10.28 -7.78 -0.29
CA LEU A 38 9.69 -6.78 -1.17
C LEU A 38 10.76 -6.10 -2.04
N LYS A 39 11.93 -5.79 -1.48
CA LYS A 39 13.06 -5.20 -2.23
C LYS A 39 13.55 -6.13 -3.32
N GLU A 40 13.73 -7.42 -3.00
CA GLU A 40 14.13 -8.43 -3.99
C GLU A 40 13.06 -8.62 -5.08
N ALA A 41 11.78 -8.73 -4.69
CA ALA A 41 10.69 -8.82 -5.66
C ALA A 41 10.66 -7.58 -6.59
N SER A 42 10.88 -6.40 -6.03
CA SER A 42 10.95 -5.13 -6.77
C SER A 42 12.07 -5.18 -7.81
N TYR A 43 13.26 -5.64 -7.40
CA TYR A 43 14.41 -5.82 -8.28
C TYR A 43 14.10 -6.83 -9.41
N GLN A 44 13.50 -7.98 -9.10
CA GLN A 44 13.14 -8.99 -10.10
C GLN A 44 12.09 -8.51 -11.10
N ILE A 45 11.07 -7.77 -10.65
CA ILE A 45 10.04 -7.19 -11.53
C ILE A 45 10.68 -6.27 -12.58
N ARG A 46 11.60 -5.39 -12.15
CA ARG A 46 12.30 -4.46 -13.05
C ARG A 46 13.25 -5.17 -14.00
N THR A 47 14.13 -6.02 -13.46
CA THR A 47 15.21 -6.65 -14.24
C THR A 47 14.69 -7.66 -15.26
N ARG A 48 13.54 -8.29 -15.01
CA ARG A 48 12.86 -9.17 -15.97
C ARG A 48 11.99 -8.41 -16.98
N GLY A 49 11.90 -7.09 -16.87
CA GLY A 49 11.16 -6.23 -17.80
C GLY A 49 9.64 -6.28 -17.65
N PHE A 50 9.11 -6.70 -16.48
CA PHE A 50 7.66 -6.70 -16.25
C PHE A 50 7.11 -5.29 -16.04
N SER A 51 7.81 -4.47 -15.26
CA SER A 51 7.48 -3.05 -15.08
C SER A 51 8.64 -2.30 -14.43
N GLU A 52 8.81 -1.02 -14.76
CA GLU A 52 9.71 -0.11 -14.03
C GLU A 52 9.09 0.42 -12.72
N PHE A 53 7.77 0.24 -12.54
CA PHE A 53 6.98 0.80 -11.46
C PHE A 53 6.29 -0.30 -10.63
N PRO A 54 7.06 -1.15 -9.92
CA PRO A 54 6.50 -2.17 -9.03
C PRO A 54 5.71 -1.51 -7.89
N ILE A 55 4.54 -2.05 -7.59
CA ILE A 55 3.69 -1.59 -6.48
C ILE A 55 3.41 -2.80 -5.60
N PHE A 56 3.43 -2.60 -4.29
CA PHE A 56 3.08 -3.64 -3.32
C PHE A 56 1.81 -3.25 -2.57
N VAL A 57 0.82 -4.13 -2.55
CA VAL A 57 -0.45 -3.87 -1.86
C VAL A 57 -0.37 -4.47 -0.45
N ALA A 58 -0.49 -3.64 0.57
CA ALA A 58 -0.59 -4.07 1.96
C ALA A 58 -2.06 -4.07 2.39
N SER A 59 -2.58 -5.22 2.81
CA SER A 59 -3.97 -5.33 3.25
C SER A 59 -4.18 -6.41 4.32
N ARG A 60 -5.04 -6.13 5.30
CA ARG A 60 -5.48 -7.12 6.31
C ARG A 60 -6.64 -8.00 5.85
N ARG A 61 -7.30 -7.59 4.77
CA ARG A 61 -8.42 -8.32 4.15
C ARG A 61 -8.03 -8.70 2.74
N ASP A 62 -8.69 -9.70 2.17
CA ASP A 62 -8.46 -10.01 0.77
C ASP A 62 -8.91 -8.84 -0.12
N VAL A 63 -8.00 -8.42 -0.99
CA VAL A 63 -8.23 -7.39 -2.01
C VAL A 63 -7.97 -8.01 -3.38
N PRO A 64 -8.85 -7.82 -4.36
CA PRO A 64 -8.74 -8.51 -5.65
C PRO A 64 -7.76 -7.78 -6.58
N ILE A 65 -6.58 -7.38 -6.09
CA ILE A 65 -5.53 -6.69 -6.86
C ILE A 65 -4.16 -7.29 -6.53
N GLY A 66 -3.35 -7.50 -7.57
CA GLY A 66 -2.03 -8.09 -7.45
C GLY A 66 -2.04 -9.57 -7.10
N GLN A 67 -0.84 -10.12 -7.04
CA GLN A 67 -0.57 -11.52 -6.70
C GLN A 67 0.02 -11.61 -5.29
N LEU A 68 -0.51 -12.51 -4.45
CA LEU A 68 0.02 -12.73 -3.10
C LEU A 68 1.50 -13.10 -3.17
N LEU A 69 2.32 -12.33 -2.47
CA LEU A 69 3.75 -12.55 -2.34
C LEU A 69 4.11 -13.04 -0.93
N ILE A 70 3.52 -12.42 0.09
CA ILE A 70 3.71 -12.77 1.50
C ILE A 70 2.34 -12.69 2.18
N GLY A 71 1.85 -13.83 2.67
CA GLY A 71 0.66 -13.91 3.50
C GLY A 71 0.91 -13.38 4.91
N ALA A 72 -0.18 -13.04 5.61
CA ALA A 72 -0.11 -12.76 7.04
C ALA A 72 0.49 -13.97 7.79
N ASP A 73 1.26 -13.68 8.84
CA ASP A 73 1.96 -14.59 9.73
C ASP A 73 3.11 -15.41 9.10
N GLU A 74 3.46 -15.22 7.83
CA GLU A 74 4.57 -15.93 7.19
C GLU A 74 5.95 -15.49 7.69
N LEU A 75 6.11 -14.19 7.98
CA LEU A 75 7.35 -13.59 8.50
C LEU A 75 7.09 -12.84 9.82
N SER A 76 6.13 -13.32 10.62
CA SER A 76 5.57 -12.62 11.79
C SER A 76 4.86 -11.29 11.48
N ASN A 77 4.70 -10.98 10.19
CA ASN A 77 3.90 -9.87 9.68
C ASN A 77 2.41 -10.11 9.92
N GLN A 78 1.63 -9.04 10.05
CA GLN A 78 0.19 -9.08 10.30
C GLN A 78 -0.62 -8.70 9.05
N TRP A 79 0.05 -8.25 7.99
CA TRP A 79 -0.57 -7.82 6.74
C TRP A 79 -0.22 -8.75 5.61
N ASN A 80 -1.15 -8.94 4.67
CA ASN A 80 -0.83 -9.57 3.39
C ASN A 80 -0.16 -8.53 2.49
N TYR A 81 0.92 -8.96 1.84
CA TYR A 81 1.62 -8.18 0.82
C TYR A 81 1.46 -8.86 -0.53
N LYS A 82 0.86 -8.13 -1.48
CA LYS A 82 0.68 -8.58 -2.86
C LYS A 82 1.56 -7.77 -3.80
N ALA A 83 2.17 -8.40 -4.79
CA ALA A 83 2.94 -7.73 -5.83
C ALA A 83 2.05 -7.37 -7.02
N THR A 84 2.23 -6.18 -7.56
CA THR A 84 1.55 -5.64 -8.73
C THR A 84 2.42 -4.54 -9.34
N PHE A 85 1.90 -3.80 -10.31
CA PHE A 85 2.57 -2.70 -10.98
C PHE A 85 1.53 -1.73 -11.56
N VAL A 86 1.98 -0.53 -11.93
CA VAL A 86 1.10 0.58 -12.33
C VAL A 86 0.11 0.20 -13.43
N ASP A 87 0.50 -0.62 -14.41
CA ASP A 87 -0.39 -1.04 -15.50
C ASP A 87 -1.64 -1.78 -15.01
N GLU A 88 -1.55 -2.57 -13.94
CA GLU A 88 -2.74 -3.24 -13.37
C GLU A 88 -3.72 -2.22 -12.77
N PHE A 89 -3.21 -1.16 -12.12
CA PHE A 89 -4.06 -0.07 -11.61
C PHE A 89 -4.78 0.67 -12.73
N VAL A 90 -4.12 0.89 -13.87
CA VAL A 90 -4.72 1.50 -15.06
C VAL A 90 -5.77 0.58 -15.68
N GLN A 91 -5.43 -0.70 -15.90
CA GLN A 91 -6.35 -1.69 -16.47
C GLN A 91 -7.62 -1.85 -15.63
N ARG A 92 -7.51 -1.71 -14.31
CA ARG A 92 -8.63 -1.78 -13.37
C ARG A 92 -9.36 -0.44 -13.18
N ASN A 93 -8.96 0.62 -13.88
CA ASN A 93 -9.48 1.99 -13.73
C ASN A 93 -9.38 2.54 -12.30
N LEU A 94 -8.33 2.14 -11.55
CA LEU A 94 -8.05 2.65 -10.21
C LEU A 94 -7.27 3.97 -10.25
N ILE A 95 -6.56 4.23 -11.36
CA ILE A 95 -5.86 5.48 -11.66
C ILE A 95 -6.25 5.89 -13.08
N GLY A 96 -6.69 7.14 -13.25
CA GLY A 96 -7.00 7.70 -14.56
C GLY A 96 -5.74 7.90 -15.41
N PRO A 97 -5.82 7.81 -16.75
CA PRO A 97 -4.65 7.93 -17.64
C PRO A 97 -3.81 9.18 -17.38
N GLU A 98 -4.46 10.33 -17.14
CA GLU A 98 -3.77 11.59 -16.81
C GLU A 98 -3.03 11.54 -15.47
N SER A 99 -3.47 10.71 -14.53
CA SER A 99 -2.83 10.52 -13.23
C SER A 99 -1.65 9.55 -13.31
N VAL A 100 -1.54 8.75 -14.36
CA VAL A 100 -0.42 7.81 -14.56
C VAL A 100 0.87 8.53 -14.83
N GLU A 101 0.84 9.56 -15.68
CA GLU A 101 2.04 10.35 -15.98
C GLU A 101 2.55 11.05 -14.71
N LEU A 102 1.65 11.66 -13.94
CA LEU A 102 1.99 12.27 -12.66
C LEU A 102 2.52 11.24 -11.65
N PHE A 103 1.91 10.05 -11.59
CA PHE A 103 2.37 8.95 -10.74
C PHE A 103 3.81 8.55 -11.10
N LYS A 104 4.11 8.39 -12.40
CA LYS A 104 5.44 8.02 -12.89
C LYS A 104 6.48 9.11 -12.62
N GLU A 105 6.13 10.38 -12.80
CA GLU A 105 7.02 11.52 -12.50
C GLU A 105 7.39 11.59 -11.01
N ASN A 106 6.43 11.29 -10.14
CA ASN A 106 6.60 11.33 -8.68
C ASN A 106 7.01 9.97 -8.10
N TYR A 107 7.27 8.98 -8.94
CA TYR A 107 7.63 7.64 -8.49
C TYR A 107 9.05 7.65 -7.90
N LYS A 108 9.18 7.24 -6.63
CA LYS A 108 10.48 7.23 -5.97
C LYS A 108 11.35 6.07 -6.47
N LYS A 109 12.66 6.25 -6.39
CA LYS A 109 13.65 5.24 -6.79
C LYS A 109 13.36 3.89 -6.11
N PRO A 110 13.06 2.83 -6.87
CA PRO A 110 12.58 1.57 -6.31
C PRO A 110 13.70 0.69 -5.72
N ASP A 111 14.96 1.10 -5.83
CA ASP A 111 16.10 0.52 -5.10
C ASP A 111 16.21 1.09 -3.67
N GLU A 112 15.68 2.29 -3.44
CA GLU A 112 15.75 3.03 -2.17
C GLU A 112 14.40 3.02 -1.42
N TYR A 113 13.28 3.03 -2.14
CA TYR A 113 11.94 3.10 -1.58
C TYR A 113 11.02 1.99 -2.11
N CYS A 114 10.17 1.46 -1.24
CA CYS A 114 9.03 0.65 -1.61
C CYS A 114 7.82 1.54 -1.92
N CYS A 115 7.21 1.36 -3.09
CA CYS A 115 5.89 1.93 -3.39
C CYS A 115 4.80 1.00 -2.83
N LEU A 116 4.17 1.41 -1.73
CA LEU A 116 3.17 0.62 -1.03
C LEU A 116 1.77 1.22 -1.24
N PHE A 117 0.82 0.42 -1.69
CA PHE A 117 -0.60 0.77 -1.70
C PHE A 117 -1.27 0.13 -0.49
N VAL A 118 -1.57 0.94 0.54
CA VAL A 118 -2.14 0.46 1.81
C VAL A 118 -3.65 0.47 1.70
N VAL A 119 -4.31 -0.63 2.07
CA VAL A 119 -5.76 -0.75 2.12
C VAL A 119 -6.20 -1.20 3.52
N GLN A 120 -6.90 -0.32 4.25
CA GLN A 120 -7.48 -0.62 5.56
C GLN A 120 -8.83 0.06 5.75
N GLY A 121 -9.90 -0.73 5.90
CA GLY A 121 -11.26 -0.19 5.99
C GLY A 121 -11.59 0.61 4.73
N ASP A 122 -12.01 1.86 4.94
CA ASP A 122 -12.31 2.81 3.85
C ASP A 122 -11.09 3.62 3.41
N PHE A 123 -9.94 3.44 4.08
CA PHE A 123 -8.68 4.09 3.69
C PHE A 123 -7.95 3.26 2.63
N ALA A 124 -7.60 3.92 1.52
CA ALA A 124 -6.70 3.39 0.51
C ALA A 124 -5.77 4.50 0.00
N GLY A 125 -4.46 4.23 -0.08
CA GLY A 125 -3.52 5.25 -0.52
C GLY A 125 -2.11 4.73 -0.79
N PHE A 126 -1.38 5.49 -1.60
CA PHE A 126 0.03 5.26 -1.88
C PHE A 126 0.92 5.87 -0.80
N VAL A 127 1.89 5.08 -0.33
CA VAL A 127 2.90 5.47 0.64
C VAL A 127 4.25 5.00 0.11
N TYR A 128 5.28 5.84 0.23
CA TYR A 128 6.64 5.45 -0.07
C TYR A 128 7.42 5.27 1.22
N ILE A 129 7.80 4.03 1.53
CA ILE A 129 8.58 3.69 2.72
C ILE A 129 10.02 3.38 2.27
N PRO A 130 11.05 4.01 2.83
CA PRO A 130 12.44 3.64 2.52
C PRO A 130 12.70 2.21 2.99
N TYR A 131 13.45 1.44 2.19
CA TYR A 131 13.94 0.15 2.67
C TYR A 131 14.91 0.38 3.85
N PRO A 132 14.90 -0.49 4.87
CA PRO A 132 15.92 -0.45 5.91
C PRO A 132 17.33 -0.51 5.30
N GLU A 133 18.25 0.24 5.88
CA GLU A 133 19.68 0.06 5.63
C GLU A 133 20.16 -1.15 6.46
N ASP A 134 21.06 -1.95 5.89
CA ASP A 134 21.76 -3.05 6.57
C ASP A 134 22.59 -2.55 7.78
#